data_AF-A0A1G4JCD1-F1
#
_entry.id   AF-A0A1G4JCD1-F1
#
_cell.length_a   1.000
_cell.length_b   1.000
_cell.length_c   1.000
_cell.angle_alpha   90.00
_cell.angle_beta   90.00
_cell.angle_gamma   90.00
#
_symmetry.space_group_name_H-M   'P 1'
#
loop_
_entity.id
_entity.type
_entity.pdbx_description
1 polymer ?
#
loop_
_entity_poly.entity_id
_entity_poly.type
_entity_poly.pdbx_seq_one_letter_code
_entity_poly.pdbx_strand_id
1 'polypeptide(L)'
;MTDLSLQTKLVSLPAHKDQHGASVPPLYQSTTFRQTSLDEDAAQAYDYTRSGNPTRTIVQQQVARLYGVDSDQVFAVSSGMTALDVILRSLVLNSSSGGASAPPPTVIAGDDLYGGTQRLLTFLGGRAHARALHADTSDFDRFVAVFDAQPRVDCVVLESPTNPICKVADLPRLTAFVKQRNKDCLIVVDNTMMSGLNANPLDFQCDVVYESATKYLNGHHDIMAGVIITRNRALAQQVYFIVNSTGCGLSPLESWLLVRGLKTLGVRLYQQQHNAMVLAHWLESSCGFRRTPQNKALVTRYVGLRSHPQFQLHRSFNRGPGAVLSFETGSFEHSKRLVTSKRLRIWAVTVSFGCVNSLISMPCKMSHAAIDPKLRKQREFPEDIVRLCCGIENIADLQHDLLAAMIDADIVECQDNGKTIFNKLNGLRGPNTTGKGALPNIYDEFFGAHLASTESQVVRAPKL
;
A
#
# COMPACT_ATOMS: atom_id res chain seq x y z
N MET A 1 9.97 30.16 -5.20
CA MET A 1 9.31 29.17 -6.08
C MET A 1 8.11 28.63 -5.32
N THR A 2 6.94 28.61 -5.94
CA THR A 2 5.73 28.00 -5.36
C THR A 2 5.97 26.51 -5.08
N ASP A 3 5.54 26.02 -3.92
CA ASP A 3 5.66 24.59 -3.60
C ASP A 3 4.79 23.78 -4.58
N LEU A 4 5.43 22.87 -5.32
CA LEU A 4 4.76 22.07 -6.34
C LEU A 4 3.89 21.00 -5.69
N SER A 5 2.77 20.65 -6.33
CA SER A 5 1.95 19.50 -5.91
C SER A 5 2.76 18.21 -5.94
N LEU A 6 2.37 17.20 -5.16
CA LEU A 6 3.04 15.89 -5.19
C LEU A 6 2.98 15.24 -6.57
N GLN A 7 1.86 15.40 -7.28
CA GLN A 7 1.69 14.89 -8.64
C GLN A 7 2.72 15.54 -9.59
N THR A 8 2.89 16.86 -9.52
CA THR A 8 3.90 17.55 -10.32
C THR A 8 5.31 17.16 -9.89
N LYS A 9 5.55 16.94 -8.60
CA LYS A 9 6.85 16.49 -8.07
C LYS A 9 7.23 15.09 -8.58
N LEU A 10 6.28 14.18 -8.73
CA LEU A 10 6.51 12.81 -9.22
C LEU A 10 6.78 12.76 -10.73
N VAL A 11 6.22 13.69 -11.52
CA VAL A 11 6.43 13.76 -12.97
C VAL A 11 7.74 14.46 -13.30
N SER A 12 7.99 15.59 -12.65
CA SER A 12 9.24 16.35 -12.80
C SER A 12 10.37 15.60 -12.13
N LEU A 13 11.54 15.53 -12.77
CA LEU A 13 12.75 15.09 -12.08
C LEU A 13 13.46 16.31 -11.47
N PRO A 14 14.27 16.14 -10.40
CA PRO A 14 15.25 17.16 -10.04
C PRO A 14 16.07 17.53 -11.27
N ALA A 15 16.71 18.71 -11.29
CA ALA A 15 17.57 19.13 -12.38
C ALA A 15 18.76 18.15 -12.54
N HIS A 16 18.51 17.05 -13.24
CA HIS A 16 19.51 16.05 -13.58
C HIS A 16 20.35 16.66 -14.69
N LYS A 17 21.52 17.17 -14.31
CA LYS A 17 22.53 17.61 -15.27
C LYS A 17 23.19 16.36 -15.86
N ASP A 18 22.52 15.77 -16.83
CA ASP A 18 23.16 14.82 -17.72
C ASP A 18 24.17 15.56 -18.61
N GLN A 19 25.33 14.97 -18.88
CA GLN A 19 26.37 15.59 -19.70
C GLN A 19 25.92 15.85 -21.15
N HIS A 20 24.88 15.16 -21.63
CA HIS A 20 24.30 15.34 -22.96
C HIS A 20 22.91 16.02 -22.92
N GLY A 21 22.43 16.43 -21.73
CA GLY A 21 21.12 17.05 -21.57
C GLY A 21 19.94 16.10 -21.82
N ALA A 22 20.08 14.80 -21.56
CA ALA A 22 19.02 13.83 -21.77
C ALA A 22 17.72 14.17 -21.00
N SER A 23 16.57 14.14 -21.69
CA SER A 23 15.25 14.43 -21.10
C SER A 23 14.76 13.33 -20.14
N VAL A 24 15.25 12.11 -20.34
CA VAL A 24 15.06 10.97 -19.43
C VAL A 24 16.44 10.59 -18.90
N PRO A 25 16.59 10.36 -17.59
CA PRO A 25 17.89 10.01 -17.05
C PRO A 25 18.44 8.73 -17.68
N PRO A 26 19.75 8.70 -17.99
CA PRO A 26 20.40 7.50 -18.47
C PRO A 26 20.34 6.34 -17.46
N LEU A 27 20.35 5.12 -18.00
CA LEU A 27 20.52 3.89 -17.22
C LEU A 27 22.01 3.61 -17.03
N TYR A 28 22.52 3.80 -15.82
CA TYR A 28 23.92 3.52 -15.47
C TYR A 28 24.08 2.07 -15.02
N GLN A 29 24.36 1.18 -15.97
CA GLN A 29 24.62 -0.25 -15.70
C GLN A 29 26.03 -0.53 -15.13
N SER A 30 26.92 0.46 -15.13
CA SER A 30 28.31 0.28 -14.71
C SER A 30 28.40 -0.19 -13.26
N THR A 31 29.35 -1.07 -12.98
CA THR A 31 29.67 -1.52 -11.62
C THR A 31 30.61 -0.54 -10.91
N THR A 32 31.57 0.04 -11.64
CA THR A 32 32.59 0.95 -11.13
C THR A 32 32.53 2.31 -11.83
N PHE A 33 33.06 3.33 -11.15
CA PHE A 33 33.18 4.68 -11.66
C PHE A 33 34.64 5.14 -11.51
N ARG A 34 35.19 5.77 -12.54
CA ARG A 34 36.60 6.20 -12.55
C ARG A 34 36.85 7.23 -11.45
N GLN A 35 37.81 6.97 -10.56
CA GLN A 35 38.23 7.94 -9.54
C GLN A 35 39.08 9.04 -10.18
N THR A 36 38.85 10.29 -9.76
CA THR A 36 39.55 11.48 -10.28
C THR A 36 40.69 11.95 -9.39
N SER A 37 40.71 11.53 -8.12
CA SER A 37 41.78 11.77 -7.15
C SER A 37 41.83 10.62 -6.15
N LEU A 38 43.01 10.34 -5.59
CA LEU A 38 43.20 9.41 -4.46
C LEU A 38 43.20 10.14 -3.11
N ASP A 39 43.32 11.47 -3.12
CA ASP A 39 43.42 12.31 -1.92
C ASP A 39 42.08 13.01 -1.57
N GLU A 40 41.10 12.97 -2.48
CA GLU A 40 39.79 13.62 -2.34
C GLU A 40 38.62 12.63 -2.45
N ASP A 41 38.59 11.61 -1.57
CA ASP A 41 37.50 10.62 -1.50
C ASP A 41 36.10 11.27 -1.36
N ALA A 42 36.02 12.46 -0.74
CA ALA A 42 34.77 13.17 -0.52
C ALA A 42 34.22 13.91 -1.75
N ALA A 43 35.02 14.10 -2.81
CA ALA A 43 34.60 14.88 -3.98
C ALA A 43 33.75 14.08 -4.98
N GLN A 44 33.84 12.74 -4.95
CA GLN A 44 33.21 11.87 -5.93
C GLN A 44 32.02 11.09 -5.36
N ALA A 45 30.83 11.39 -5.86
CA ALA A 45 29.58 10.80 -5.34
C ALA A 45 29.41 9.28 -5.59
N TYR A 46 30.13 8.72 -6.57
CA TYR A 46 30.01 7.31 -6.95
C TYR A 46 31.37 6.69 -7.26
N ASP A 47 31.64 5.55 -6.64
CA ASP A 47 32.82 4.70 -6.83
C ASP A 47 32.41 3.29 -7.29
N TYR A 48 31.39 2.71 -6.64
CA TYR A 48 30.93 1.35 -6.85
C TYR A 48 29.40 1.23 -6.67
N THR A 49 28.72 0.59 -7.62
CA THR A 49 27.24 0.53 -7.70
C THR A 49 26.56 -0.11 -6.47
N ARG A 50 27.26 -0.99 -5.74
CA ARG A 50 26.76 -1.54 -4.47
C ARG A 50 26.59 -0.44 -3.41
N SER A 51 27.54 0.49 -3.32
CA SER A 51 27.53 1.65 -2.42
C SER A 51 26.53 2.70 -2.92
N GLY A 52 26.63 3.09 -4.19
CA GLY A 52 25.80 4.13 -4.78
C GLY A 52 25.75 4.02 -6.31
N ASN A 53 24.60 4.31 -6.91
CA ASN A 53 24.42 4.28 -8.36
C ASN A 53 23.58 5.49 -8.82
N PRO A 54 23.99 6.23 -9.88
CA PRO A 54 23.26 7.41 -10.33
C PRO A 54 21.78 7.15 -10.64
N THR A 55 21.44 6.03 -11.28
CA THR A 55 20.05 5.68 -11.60
C THR A 55 19.25 5.38 -10.32
N ARG A 56 19.84 4.69 -9.34
CA ARG A 56 19.20 4.45 -8.02
C ARG A 56 19.01 5.74 -7.22
N THR A 57 19.96 6.67 -7.29
CA THR A 57 19.85 7.98 -6.62
C THR A 57 18.62 8.75 -7.10
N ILE A 58 18.24 8.63 -8.37
CA ILE A 58 17.06 9.32 -8.91
C ILE A 58 15.77 8.75 -8.30
N VAL A 59 15.68 7.44 -8.06
CA VAL A 59 14.57 6.84 -7.30
C VAL A 59 14.51 7.47 -5.90
N GLN A 60 15.65 7.50 -5.20
CA GLN A 60 15.74 8.03 -3.84
C GLN A 60 15.32 9.51 -3.79
N GLN A 61 15.73 10.33 -4.76
CA GLN A 61 15.30 11.72 -4.88
C GLN A 61 13.80 11.87 -5.14
N GLN A 62 13.22 11.04 -6.01
CA GLN A 62 11.78 11.08 -6.31
C GLN A 62 10.93 10.71 -5.08
N VAL A 63 11.32 9.62 -4.40
CA VAL A 63 10.64 9.18 -3.18
C VAL A 63 10.85 10.17 -2.04
N ALA A 64 12.03 10.79 -1.92
CA ALA A 64 12.28 11.84 -0.95
C ALA A 64 11.32 13.04 -1.13
N ARG A 65 11.08 13.46 -2.37
CA ARG A 65 10.09 14.51 -2.69
C ARG A 65 8.65 14.09 -2.40
N LEU A 66 8.33 12.81 -2.54
CA LEU A 66 7.02 12.25 -2.18
C LEU A 66 6.76 12.37 -0.66
N TYR A 67 7.81 12.14 0.13
CA TYR A 67 7.77 12.13 1.60
C TYR A 67 8.17 13.45 2.27
N GLY A 68 8.64 14.44 1.50
CA GLY A 68 9.09 15.72 2.03
C GLY A 68 10.38 15.64 2.85
N VAL A 69 11.29 14.73 2.50
CA VAL A 69 12.60 14.55 3.15
C VAL A 69 13.75 14.79 2.18
N ASP A 70 14.99 14.81 2.69
CA ASP A 70 16.19 14.83 1.87
C ASP A 70 16.46 13.45 1.24
N SER A 71 17.12 13.44 0.07
CA SER A 71 17.37 12.18 -0.67
C SER A 71 18.34 11.23 0.00
N ASP A 72 19.19 11.72 0.92
CA ASP A 72 20.10 10.91 1.73
C ASP A 72 19.37 10.16 2.86
N GLN A 73 18.09 10.48 3.11
CA GLN A 73 17.21 9.76 4.04
C GLN A 73 16.38 8.66 3.36
N VAL A 74 16.62 8.40 2.07
CA VAL A 74 15.86 7.43 1.28
C VAL A 74 16.78 6.38 0.67
N PHE A 75 16.38 5.12 0.82
CA PHE A 75 17.09 3.98 0.24
C PHE A 75 16.14 3.16 -0.62
N ALA A 76 16.63 2.69 -1.78
CA ALA A 76 15.93 1.73 -2.62
C ALA A 76 16.64 0.37 -2.56
N VAL A 77 15.89 -0.69 -2.26
CA VAL A 77 16.39 -2.05 -2.03
C VAL A 77 15.60 -3.07 -2.85
N SER A 78 16.11 -4.31 -2.96
CA SER A 78 15.60 -5.33 -3.86
C SER A 78 14.14 -5.79 -3.64
N SER A 79 13.56 -5.58 -2.45
CA SER A 79 12.16 -5.89 -2.19
C SER A 79 11.63 -5.20 -0.93
N GLY A 80 10.30 -5.17 -0.75
CA GLY A 80 9.69 -4.71 0.51
C GLY A 80 10.13 -5.54 1.73
N MET A 81 10.36 -6.84 1.56
CA MET A 81 10.89 -7.68 2.64
C MET A 81 12.35 -7.39 2.95
N THR A 82 13.14 -7.05 1.93
CA THR A 82 14.51 -6.55 2.10
C THR A 82 14.50 -5.24 2.87
N ALA A 83 13.53 -4.35 2.59
CA ALA A 83 13.39 -3.09 3.34
C ALA A 83 13.15 -3.36 4.82
N LEU A 84 12.17 -4.21 5.16
CA LEU A 84 11.90 -4.58 6.53
C LEU A 84 13.08 -5.31 7.20
N ASP A 85 13.76 -6.24 6.52
CA ASP A 85 14.93 -6.94 7.08
C ASP A 85 16.09 -5.99 7.35
N VAL A 86 16.38 -5.05 6.44
CA VAL A 86 17.39 -4.00 6.64
C VAL A 86 17.03 -3.14 7.84
N ILE A 87 15.77 -2.68 7.93
CA ILE A 87 15.28 -1.90 9.06
C ILE A 87 15.48 -2.70 10.34
N LEU A 88 14.91 -3.91 10.44
CA LEU A 88 15.04 -4.72 11.64
C LEU A 88 16.50 -5.00 11.97
N ARG A 89 17.39 -5.36 11.04
CA ARG A 89 18.82 -5.56 11.32
C ARG A 89 19.52 -4.29 11.79
N SER A 90 19.26 -3.15 11.15
CA SER A 90 19.85 -1.87 11.54
C SER A 90 19.45 -1.47 12.97
N LEU A 91 18.27 -1.90 13.41
CA LEU A 91 17.68 -1.56 14.70
C LEU A 91 17.91 -2.64 15.77
N VAL A 92 18.02 -3.92 15.40
CA VAL A 92 18.15 -5.11 16.28
C VAL A 92 19.61 -5.46 16.58
N LEU A 93 20.54 -5.21 15.65
CA LEU A 93 21.95 -5.56 15.83
C LEU A 93 22.82 -4.42 16.39
N ASN A 94 22.34 -3.17 16.33
CA ASN A 94 23.05 -2.01 16.88
C ASN A 94 22.54 -1.59 18.27
N SER A 95 21.42 -2.14 18.75
CA SER A 95 20.88 -1.83 20.07
C SER A 95 21.58 -2.59 21.20
N SER A 96 22.70 -3.29 20.93
CA SER A 96 23.56 -4.03 21.85
C SER A 96 24.20 -3.11 22.90
N SER A 97 23.35 -2.56 23.76
CA SER A 97 23.68 -1.88 25.01
C SER A 97 23.81 -2.87 26.18
N GLY A 98 23.75 -4.18 25.90
CA GLY A 98 24.15 -5.22 26.83
C GLY A 98 24.88 -6.33 26.07
N GLY A 99 25.93 -6.89 26.67
CA GLY A 99 26.77 -7.92 26.07
C GLY A 99 26.03 -9.23 25.79
N ALA A 100 26.77 -10.33 25.64
CA ALA A 100 26.22 -11.65 25.27
C ALA A 100 25.10 -12.20 26.19
N SER A 101 24.84 -11.58 27.34
CA SER A 101 23.81 -11.96 28.33
C SER A 101 22.54 -11.10 28.29
N ALA A 102 22.46 -10.07 27.44
CA ALA A 102 21.26 -9.23 27.36
C ALA A 102 20.09 -9.98 26.67
N PRO A 103 18.84 -9.76 27.10
CA PRO A 103 17.69 -10.33 26.41
C PRO A 103 17.61 -9.78 24.98
N PRO A 104 17.10 -10.57 24.02
CA PRO A 104 16.93 -10.09 22.65
C PRO A 104 15.94 -8.91 22.61
N PRO A 105 16.11 -7.97 21.67
CA PRO A 105 15.23 -6.82 21.55
C PRO A 105 13.78 -7.23 21.31
N THR A 106 12.86 -6.50 21.92
CA THR A 106 11.43 -6.76 21.86
C THR A 106 10.77 -5.93 20.76
N VAL A 107 10.11 -6.62 19.83
CA VAL A 107 9.34 -6.02 18.73
C VAL A 107 7.86 -6.28 18.96
N ILE A 108 7.05 -5.23 19.00
CA ILE A 108 5.59 -5.35 18.93
C ILE A 108 5.15 -5.11 17.48
N ALA A 109 4.34 -6.00 16.93
CA ALA A 109 3.79 -5.87 15.59
C ALA A 109 2.28 -6.11 15.59
N GLY A 110 1.59 -5.63 14.55
CA GLY A 110 0.17 -5.95 14.34
C GLY A 110 -0.11 -7.47 14.34
N ASP A 111 -1.31 -7.85 14.75
CA ASP A 111 -1.82 -9.22 14.61
C ASP A 111 -2.34 -9.52 13.19
N ASP A 112 -2.76 -8.49 12.45
CA ASP A 112 -3.13 -8.54 11.05
C ASP A 112 -2.11 -7.77 10.23
N LEU A 113 -1.17 -8.52 9.64
CA LEU A 113 -0.06 -8.01 8.85
C LEU A 113 0.13 -8.89 7.63
N TYR A 114 0.84 -8.35 6.64
CA TYR A 114 1.34 -9.16 5.53
C TYR A 114 2.05 -10.44 6.01
N GLY A 115 1.66 -11.60 5.47
CA GLY A 115 2.23 -12.90 5.84
C GLY A 115 3.76 -13.01 5.69
N GLY A 116 4.40 -12.22 4.81
CA GLY A 116 5.86 -12.16 4.73
C GLY A 116 6.50 -11.50 5.96
N THR A 117 5.87 -10.46 6.51
CA THR A 117 6.27 -9.79 7.76
C THR A 117 6.20 -10.78 8.92
N GLN A 118 5.10 -11.52 9.04
CA GLN A 118 4.96 -12.58 10.05
C GLN A 118 6.09 -13.62 9.93
N ARG A 119 6.38 -14.09 8.71
CA ARG A 119 7.43 -15.08 8.46
C ARG A 119 8.82 -14.57 8.88
N LEU A 120 9.14 -13.32 8.57
CA LEU A 120 10.42 -12.71 8.96
C LEU A 120 10.54 -12.57 10.49
N LEU A 121 9.50 -12.07 11.16
CA LEU A 121 9.48 -11.94 12.62
C LEU A 121 9.61 -13.30 13.31
N THR A 122 8.93 -14.34 12.81
CA THR A 122 9.08 -15.71 13.31
C THR A 122 10.49 -16.26 13.08
N PHE A 123 11.11 -15.98 11.93
CA PHE A 123 12.48 -16.38 11.64
C PHE A 123 13.49 -15.74 12.61
N LEU A 124 13.35 -14.44 12.89
CA LEU A 124 14.19 -13.73 13.87
C LEU A 124 13.98 -14.26 15.30
N GLY A 125 12.74 -14.56 15.67
CA GLY A 125 12.37 -15.17 16.95
C GLY A 125 12.98 -16.54 17.18
N GLY A 126 12.91 -17.43 16.17
CA GLY A 126 13.46 -18.78 16.25
C GLY A 126 14.98 -18.85 16.43
N ARG A 127 15.70 -17.74 16.17
CA ARG A 127 17.15 -17.63 16.35
C ARG A 127 17.57 -16.74 17.53
N ALA A 128 16.61 -16.36 18.37
CA ALA A 128 16.82 -15.42 19.48
C ALA A 128 17.46 -14.09 19.03
N HIS A 129 17.22 -13.65 17.79
CA HIS A 129 17.69 -12.35 17.30
C HIS A 129 16.75 -11.21 17.73
N ALA A 130 15.46 -11.47 17.80
CA ALA A 130 14.45 -10.54 18.31
C ALA A 130 13.27 -11.32 18.88
N ARG A 131 12.63 -10.80 19.91
CA ARG A 131 11.38 -11.35 20.46
C ARG A 131 10.20 -10.59 19.86
N ALA A 132 9.41 -11.24 19.02
CA ALA A 132 8.22 -10.66 18.42
C ALA A 132 6.97 -10.94 19.26
N LEU A 133 6.21 -9.88 19.55
CA LEU A 133 4.90 -9.92 20.17
C LEU A 133 3.87 -9.35 19.19
N HIS A 134 2.65 -9.89 19.22
CA HIS A 134 1.57 -9.42 18.37
C HIS A 134 0.47 -8.76 19.20
N ALA A 135 -0.02 -7.62 18.75
CA ALA A 135 -1.13 -6.89 19.34
C ALA A 135 -2.10 -6.43 18.25
N ASP A 136 -3.39 -6.32 18.58
CA ASP A 136 -4.35 -5.66 17.70
C ASP A 136 -4.09 -4.16 17.70
N THR A 137 -3.37 -3.67 16.69
CA THR A 137 -3.02 -2.24 16.57
C THR A 137 -4.21 -1.35 16.20
N SER A 138 -5.38 -1.93 15.94
CA SER A 138 -6.61 -1.18 15.70
C SER A 138 -7.42 -0.94 16.98
N ASP A 139 -7.08 -1.65 18.06
CA ASP A 139 -7.64 -1.49 19.40
C ASP A 139 -6.56 -0.88 20.32
N PHE A 140 -6.72 0.41 20.61
CA PHE A 140 -5.72 1.15 21.38
C PHE A 140 -5.49 0.56 22.77
N ASP A 141 -6.53 0.14 23.47
CA ASP A 141 -6.40 -0.33 24.85
C ASP A 141 -5.72 -1.70 24.90
N ARG A 142 -6.02 -2.58 23.94
CA ARG A 142 -5.29 -3.85 23.78
C ARG A 142 -3.82 -3.63 23.45
N PHE A 143 -3.50 -2.69 22.56
CA PHE A 143 -2.12 -2.34 22.25
C PHE A 143 -1.36 -1.85 23.49
N VAL A 144 -1.96 -0.92 24.25
CA VAL A 144 -1.39 -0.38 25.50
C VAL A 144 -1.13 -1.50 26.50
N ALA A 145 -2.09 -2.40 26.70
CA ALA A 145 -1.93 -3.52 27.63
C ALA A 145 -0.74 -4.44 27.26
N VAL A 146 -0.55 -4.73 25.96
CA VAL A 146 0.60 -5.54 25.51
C VAL A 146 1.91 -4.78 25.70
N PHE A 147 1.94 -3.48 25.38
CA PHE A 147 3.12 -2.62 25.52
C PHE A 147 3.56 -2.48 26.99
N ASP A 148 2.64 -2.10 27.87
CA ASP A 148 2.92 -1.85 29.30
C ASP A 148 3.23 -3.15 30.07
N ALA A 149 2.86 -4.33 29.55
CA ALA A 149 3.26 -5.62 30.11
C ALA A 149 4.74 -5.99 29.85
N GLN A 150 5.45 -5.25 29.00
CA GLN A 150 6.86 -5.50 28.71
C GLN A 150 7.77 -4.57 29.52
N PRO A 151 8.89 -5.08 30.07
CA PRO A 151 9.86 -4.22 30.76
C PRO A 151 10.50 -3.19 29.82
N ARG A 152 10.61 -3.53 28.52
CA ARG A 152 11.12 -2.67 27.46
C ARG A 152 10.59 -3.15 26.11
N VAL A 153 10.24 -2.20 25.25
CA VAL A 153 9.90 -2.42 23.84
C VAL A 153 10.87 -1.59 23.00
N ASP A 154 11.58 -2.24 22.09
CA ASP A 154 12.64 -1.63 21.28
C ASP A 154 12.12 -1.15 19.92
N CYS A 155 11.11 -1.84 19.38
CA CYS A 155 10.52 -1.48 18.11
C CYS A 155 9.01 -1.79 18.07
N VAL A 156 8.25 -0.92 17.43
CA VAL A 156 6.85 -1.13 17.07
C VAL A 156 6.72 -1.09 15.54
N VAL A 157 6.18 -2.14 14.95
CA VAL A 157 5.90 -2.25 13.51
C VAL A 157 4.40 -2.11 13.28
N LEU A 158 4.00 -1.06 12.59
CA LEU A 158 2.61 -0.71 12.29
C LEU A 158 2.31 -0.83 10.80
N GLU A 159 1.08 -1.20 10.47
CA GLU A 159 0.53 -1.25 9.11
C GLU A 159 -0.89 -0.66 9.18
N SER A 160 -1.21 0.31 8.31
CA SER A 160 -2.53 0.95 8.29
C SER A 160 -2.88 1.49 6.89
N PRO A 161 -4.01 1.08 6.28
CA PRO A 161 -4.88 -0.03 6.69
C PRO A 161 -4.16 -1.38 6.61
N THR A 162 -4.61 -2.35 7.40
CA THR A 162 -4.06 -3.72 7.36
C THR A 162 -4.50 -4.49 6.12
N ASN A 163 -3.66 -5.39 5.64
CA ASN A 163 -3.96 -6.29 4.52
C ASN A 163 -4.13 -7.73 5.02
N PRO A 164 -5.31 -8.38 4.84
CA PRO A 164 -6.39 -8.01 3.92
C PRO A 164 -7.66 -7.41 4.58
N ILE A 165 -7.73 -7.35 5.91
CA ILE A 165 -8.98 -7.03 6.64
C ILE A 165 -9.32 -5.54 6.59
N CYS A 166 -8.37 -4.67 6.24
CA CYS A 166 -8.53 -3.22 6.17
C CYS A 166 -8.83 -2.57 7.53
N LYS A 167 -8.27 -3.12 8.63
CA LYS A 167 -8.31 -2.47 9.95
C LYS A 167 -7.46 -1.22 9.91
N VAL A 168 -7.88 -0.18 10.63
CA VAL A 168 -7.15 1.09 10.71
C VAL A 168 -6.46 1.20 12.06
N ALA A 169 -5.13 1.27 12.05
CA ALA A 169 -4.37 1.67 13.23
C ALA A 169 -4.33 3.20 13.33
N ASP A 170 -4.68 3.75 14.50
CA ASP A 170 -4.62 5.18 14.80
C ASP A 170 -3.15 5.61 14.95
N LEU A 171 -2.47 5.82 13.81
CA LEU A 171 -1.04 6.13 13.79
C LEU A 171 -0.72 7.35 14.68
N PRO A 172 -1.39 8.51 14.57
CA PRO A 172 -1.10 9.66 15.44
C PRO A 172 -1.18 9.33 16.94
N ARG A 173 -2.21 8.59 17.36
CA ARG A 173 -2.40 8.27 18.79
C ARG A 173 -1.41 7.21 19.28
N LEU A 174 -1.18 6.16 18.49
CA LEU A 174 -0.26 5.08 18.85
C LEU A 174 1.18 5.57 18.94
N THR A 175 1.63 6.35 17.96
CA THR A 175 3.02 6.82 17.97
C THR A 175 3.29 7.81 19.08
N ALA A 176 2.35 8.72 19.36
CA ALA A 176 2.43 9.63 20.50
C ALA A 176 2.53 8.86 21.83
N PHE A 177 1.68 7.84 22.03
CA PHE A 177 1.75 6.97 23.20
C PHE A 177 3.11 6.26 23.32
N VAL A 178 3.59 5.62 22.25
CA VAL A 178 4.87 4.89 22.26
C VAL A 178 6.01 5.83 22.61
N LYS A 179 6.10 7.02 21.98
CA LYS A 179 7.15 8.01 22.27
C LYS A 179 7.04 8.61 23.66
N GLN A 180 5.83 8.74 24.22
CA GLN A 180 5.64 9.18 25.60
C GLN A 180 6.16 8.15 26.61
N ARG A 181 5.94 6.85 26.35
CA ARG A 181 6.38 5.75 27.24
C ARG A 181 7.86 5.44 27.11
N ASN A 182 8.38 5.43 25.88
CA ASN A 182 9.77 5.15 25.58
C ASN A 182 10.20 5.93 24.33
N LYS A 183 10.95 7.02 24.52
CA LYS A 183 11.44 7.88 23.42
C LYS A 183 12.39 7.14 22.48
N ASP A 184 13.11 6.15 23.00
CA ASP A 184 14.08 5.34 22.26
C ASP A 184 13.42 4.16 21.54
N CYS A 185 12.12 3.91 21.79
CA CYS A 185 11.38 2.90 21.04
C CYS A 185 11.21 3.36 19.60
N LEU A 186 11.67 2.54 18.67
CA LEU A 186 11.60 2.83 17.25
C LEU A 186 10.22 2.48 16.70
N ILE A 187 9.69 3.34 15.84
CA ILE A 187 8.39 3.17 15.23
C ILE A 187 8.59 3.05 13.73
N VAL A 188 8.26 1.86 13.20
CA VAL A 188 8.36 1.53 11.80
C VAL A 188 6.94 1.39 11.23
N VAL A 189 6.66 2.09 10.13
CA VAL A 189 5.35 2.02 9.46
C VAL A 189 5.50 1.42 8.06
N ASP A 190 4.81 0.32 7.80
CA ASP A 190 4.55 -0.16 6.44
C ASP A 190 3.44 0.71 5.82
N ASN A 191 3.79 1.54 4.85
CA ASN A 191 2.86 2.44 4.17
C ASN A 191 2.42 1.91 2.79
N THR A 192 2.71 0.64 2.47
CA THR A 192 2.49 0.06 1.13
C THR A 192 1.03 0.15 0.68
N MET A 193 0.06 0.04 1.60
CA MET A 193 -1.38 0.07 1.29
C MET A 193 -1.88 1.46 0.88
N MET A 194 -1.20 2.51 1.31
CA MET A 194 -1.61 3.90 1.08
C MET A 194 -0.72 4.62 0.06
N SER A 195 0.56 4.26 0.01
CA SER A 195 1.62 5.02 -0.63
C SER A 195 1.79 6.43 -0.04
N GLY A 196 3.00 6.98 -0.16
CA GLY A 196 3.32 8.36 0.21
C GLY A 196 2.41 9.42 -0.43
N LEU A 197 1.67 9.07 -1.49
CA LEU A 197 0.70 9.96 -2.12
C LEU A 197 -0.54 10.20 -1.24
N ASN A 198 -1.05 9.16 -0.58
CA ASN A 198 -2.25 9.27 0.26
C ASN A 198 -1.94 9.48 1.75
N ALA A 199 -0.78 9.02 2.23
CA ALA A 199 -0.42 9.09 3.64
C ALA A 199 1.09 9.31 3.81
N ASN A 200 1.48 10.21 4.70
CA ASN A 200 2.87 10.37 5.12
C ASN A 200 3.00 10.08 6.62
N PRO A 201 3.30 8.84 7.03
CA PRO A 201 3.40 8.51 8.45
C PRO A 201 4.49 9.30 9.21
N LEU A 202 5.49 9.88 8.53
CA LEU A 202 6.52 10.71 9.17
C LEU A 202 5.92 11.95 9.86
N ASP A 203 4.74 12.39 9.44
CA ASP A 203 4.01 13.50 10.07
C ASP A 203 3.56 13.12 11.51
N PHE A 204 3.55 11.83 11.86
CA PHE A 204 3.05 11.28 13.12
C PHE A 204 4.14 10.67 14.00
N GLN A 205 5.28 11.34 14.18
CA GLN A 205 6.35 10.89 15.10
C GLN A 205 6.98 9.48 14.81
N CYS A 206 6.68 8.83 13.68
CA CYS A 206 7.34 7.57 13.32
C CYS A 206 8.80 7.76 12.86
N ASP A 207 9.68 6.82 13.15
CA ASP A 207 11.11 6.95 12.87
C ASP A 207 11.48 6.52 11.46
N VAL A 208 10.79 5.48 10.95
CA VAL A 208 11.04 4.91 9.63
C VAL A 208 9.73 4.55 8.96
N VAL A 209 9.60 4.88 7.69
CA VAL A 209 8.54 4.40 6.80
C VAL A 209 9.16 3.49 5.75
N TYR A 210 8.48 2.42 5.39
CA TYR A 210 8.85 1.65 4.21
C TYR A 210 7.64 1.34 3.34
N GLU A 211 7.90 1.12 2.06
CA GLU A 211 6.91 0.61 1.11
C GLU A 211 7.52 -0.54 0.31
N SER A 212 6.72 -1.56 0.02
CA SER A 212 6.99 -2.45 -1.10
C SER A 212 6.74 -1.68 -2.40
N ALA A 213 7.81 -1.12 -2.97
CA ALA A 213 7.77 -0.40 -4.23
C ALA A 213 7.33 -1.27 -5.43
N THR A 214 7.34 -2.60 -5.28
CA THR A 214 6.65 -3.57 -6.16
C THR A 214 5.19 -3.20 -6.44
N LYS A 215 4.51 -2.52 -5.50
CA LYS A 215 3.07 -2.24 -5.52
C LYS A 215 2.75 -0.94 -6.26
N TYR A 216 2.15 0.05 -5.60
CA TYR A 216 1.71 1.28 -6.24
C TYR A 216 2.85 2.09 -6.86
N LEU A 217 4.01 2.16 -6.20
CA LEU A 217 5.14 2.98 -6.66
C LEU A 217 5.60 2.56 -8.06
N ASN A 218 5.81 1.27 -8.29
CA ASN A 218 6.05 0.75 -9.63
C ASN A 218 4.77 0.71 -10.48
N GLY A 219 3.76 -0.04 -10.03
CA GLY A 219 2.44 -0.12 -10.64
C GLY A 219 2.31 -1.02 -11.87
N HIS A 220 3.37 -1.72 -12.30
CA HIS A 220 3.38 -2.47 -13.57
C HIS A 220 3.68 -3.97 -13.42
N HIS A 221 3.84 -4.49 -12.20
CA HIS A 221 4.03 -5.93 -11.93
C HIS A 221 5.24 -6.58 -12.64
N ASP A 222 6.27 -5.80 -12.92
CA ASP A 222 7.46 -6.20 -13.69
C ASP A 222 8.78 -6.09 -12.92
N ILE A 223 8.77 -5.59 -11.68
CA ILE A 223 9.94 -5.54 -10.78
C ILE A 223 9.57 -5.88 -9.34
N MET A 224 10.57 -6.33 -8.57
CA MET A 224 10.52 -6.28 -7.11
C MET A 224 11.34 -5.10 -6.60
N ALA A 225 10.80 -4.37 -5.63
CA ALA A 225 11.52 -3.27 -5.02
C ALA A 225 10.94 -2.96 -3.62
N GLY A 226 11.78 -2.39 -2.77
CA GLY A 226 11.41 -1.78 -1.51
C GLY A 226 12.04 -0.40 -1.40
N VAL A 227 11.38 0.50 -0.68
CA VAL A 227 11.95 1.80 -0.33
C VAL A 227 11.89 1.98 1.18
N ILE A 228 12.95 2.58 1.74
CA ILE A 228 13.06 2.91 3.16
C ILE A 228 13.22 4.44 3.24
N ILE A 229 12.43 5.08 4.08
CA ILE A 229 12.43 6.52 4.31
C ILE A 229 12.63 6.75 5.80
N THR A 230 13.74 7.36 6.19
CA THR A 230 14.05 7.64 7.59
C THR A 230 13.66 9.06 7.97
N ARG A 231 13.30 9.28 9.24
CA ARG A 231 12.97 10.61 9.78
C ARG A 231 14.16 11.58 9.76
N ASN A 232 15.38 11.07 9.93
CA ASN A 232 16.59 11.89 10.02
C ASN A 232 17.82 11.16 9.47
N ARG A 233 18.90 11.92 9.31
CA ARG A 233 20.19 11.46 8.78
C ARG A 233 20.90 10.43 9.67
N ALA A 234 20.73 10.51 10.99
CA ALA A 234 21.38 9.55 11.90
C ALA A 234 20.83 8.12 11.69
N LEU A 235 19.51 7.98 11.55
CA LEU A 235 18.88 6.71 11.16
C LEU A 235 19.29 6.30 9.75
N ALA A 236 19.39 7.26 8.83
CA ALA A 236 19.80 7.00 7.45
C ALA A 236 21.19 6.35 7.38
N GLN A 237 22.15 6.82 8.18
CA GLN A 237 23.50 6.26 8.23
C GLN A 237 23.50 4.79 8.70
N GLN A 238 22.67 4.46 9.70
CA GLN A 238 22.53 3.08 10.19
C GLN A 238 21.93 2.16 9.12
N VAL A 239 20.90 2.63 8.42
CA VAL A 239 20.28 1.89 7.30
C VAL A 239 21.26 1.72 6.15
N TYR A 240 21.96 2.78 5.73
CA TYR A 240 22.96 2.76 4.66
C TYR A 240 24.04 1.71 4.91
N PHE A 241 24.57 1.66 6.15
CA PHE A 241 25.59 0.70 6.53
C PHE A 241 25.15 -0.74 6.23
N ILE A 242 23.91 -1.11 6.59
CA ILE A 242 23.38 -2.45 6.33
C ILE A 242 23.11 -2.66 4.84
N VAL A 243 22.52 -1.69 4.14
CA VAL A 243 22.27 -1.79 2.69
C VAL A 243 23.57 -2.05 1.92
N ASN A 244 24.63 -1.29 2.23
CA ASN A 244 25.92 -1.41 1.57
C ASN A 244 26.63 -2.72 1.95
N SER A 245 26.60 -3.10 3.23
CA SER A 245 27.28 -4.30 3.74
C SER A 245 26.64 -5.59 3.24
N THR A 246 25.32 -5.63 3.11
CA THR A 246 24.58 -6.79 2.59
C THR A 246 24.47 -6.78 1.07
N GLY A 247 24.78 -5.65 0.43
CA GLY A 247 24.72 -5.49 -1.03
C GLY A 247 23.30 -5.57 -1.60
N CYS A 248 22.30 -5.13 -0.84
CA CYS A 248 20.89 -5.34 -1.17
C CYS A 248 20.21 -4.14 -1.86
N GLY A 249 21.00 -3.13 -2.24
CA GLY A 249 20.52 -1.97 -3.01
C GLY A 249 19.85 -2.39 -4.32
N LEU A 250 18.81 -1.64 -4.72
CA LEU A 250 18.04 -1.93 -5.93
C LEU A 250 18.93 -1.90 -7.18
N SER A 251 18.69 -2.82 -8.12
CA SER A 251 19.48 -2.90 -9.35
C SER A 251 19.25 -1.66 -10.25
N PRO A 252 20.20 -1.28 -11.13
CA PRO A 252 20.03 -0.12 -12.00
C PRO A 252 18.81 -0.22 -12.92
N LEU A 253 18.55 -1.41 -13.50
CA LEU A 253 17.42 -1.61 -14.41
C LEU A 253 16.07 -1.49 -13.68
N GLU A 254 15.94 -2.13 -12.51
CA GLU A 254 14.72 -2.02 -11.70
C GLU A 254 14.53 -0.58 -11.19
N SER A 255 15.63 0.12 -10.86
CA SER A 255 15.57 1.54 -10.49
C SER A 255 15.04 2.40 -11.63
N TRP A 256 15.48 2.16 -12.87
CA TRP A 256 15.00 2.87 -14.04
C TRP A 256 13.51 2.62 -14.31
N LEU A 257 13.07 1.36 -14.20
CA LEU A 257 11.65 0.99 -14.31
C LEU A 257 10.80 1.63 -13.20
N LEU A 258 11.33 1.67 -11.97
CA LEU A 258 10.65 2.32 -10.85
C LEU A 258 10.49 3.83 -11.06
N VAL A 259 11.51 4.54 -11.58
CA VAL A 259 11.38 5.95 -11.97
C VAL A 259 10.28 6.13 -13.01
N ARG A 260 10.19 5.23 -13.99
CA ARG A 260 9.11 5.25 -15.00
C ARG A 260 7.73 5.05 -14.36
N GLY A 261 7.61 4.11 -13.43
CA GLY A 261 6.37 3.84 -12.69
C GLY A 261 5.90 5.02 -11.83
N LEU A 262 6.81 5.65 -11.09
CA LEU A 262 6.52 6.76 -10.17
C LEU A 262 5.85 7.95 -10.89
N LYS A 263 6.24 8.24 -12.13
CA LYS A 263 5.68 9.34 -12.93
C LYS A 263 4.18 9.21 -13.20
N THR A 264 3.63 7.99 -13.15
CA THR A 264 2.19 7.75 -13.37
C THR A 264 1.44 7.39 -12.09
N LEU A 265 2.09 7.41 -10.93
CA LEU A 265 1.47 7.07 -9.64
C LEU A 265 0.22 7.90 -9.38
N GLY A 266 0.26 9.22 -9.63
CA GLY A 266 -0.87 10.11 -9.39
C GLY A 266 -2.14 9.74 -10.17
N VAL A 267 -2.01 9.51 -11.48
CA VAL A 267 -3.14 9.16 -12.34
C VAL A 267 -3.64 7.74 -12.08
N ARG A 268 -2.72 6.79 -11.85
CA ARG A 268 -3.07 5.39 -11.55
C ARG A 268 -3.83 5.28 -10.23
N LEU A 269 -3.26 5.84 -9.15
CA LEU A 269 -3.86 5.70 -7.82
C LEU A 269 -5.20 6.44 -7.73
N TYR A 270 -5.38 7.54 -8.47
CA TYR A 270 -6.70 8.18 -8.60
C TYR A 270 -7.74 7.22 -9.20
N GLN A 271 -7.46 6.66 -10.38
CA GLN A 271 -8.40 5.76 -11.07
C GLN A 271 -8.67 4.49 -10.25
N GLN A 272 -7.64 3.91 -9.63
CA GLN A 272 -7.76 2.73 -8.78
C GLN A 272 -8.67 3.00 -7.56
N GLN A 273 -8.52 4.17 -6.92
CA GLN A 273 -9.39 4.59 -5.81
C GLN A 273 -10.83 4.83 -6.26
N HIS A 274 -11.02 5.46 -7.42
CA HIS A 274 -12.36 5.65 -8.01
C HIS A 274 -13.05 4.30 -8.25
N ASN A 275 -12.35 3.37 -8.91
CA ASN A 275 -12.85 2.02 -9.16
C ASN A 275 -13.18 1.28 -7.84
N ALA A 276 -12.32 1.37 -6.84
CA ALA A 276 -12.55 0.78 -5.52
C ALA A 276 -13.78 1.35 -4.81
N MET A 277 -13.98 2.67 -4.84
CA MET A 277 -15.18 3.32 -4.28
C MET A 277 -16.46 2.83 -4.95
N VAL A 278 -16.49 2.77 -6.29
CA VAL A 278 -17.66 2.31 -7.04
C VAL A 278 -17.94 0.83 -6.77
N LEU A 279 -16.93 -0.03 -6.80
CA LEU A 279 -17.06 -1.46 -6.50
C LEU A 279 -17.53 -1.70 -5.07
N ALA A 280 -16.96 -1.01 -4.09
CA ALA A 280 -17.34 -1.16 -2.69
C ALA A 280 -18.82 -0.80 -2.46
N HIS A 281 -19.28 0.31 -3.03
CA HIS A 281 -20.70 0.71 -2.95
C HIS A 281 -21.63 -0.26 -3.70
N TRP A 282 -21.20 -0.75 -4.86
CA TRP A 282 -21.94 -1.74 -5.64
C TRP A 282 -22.07 -3.07 -4.87
N LEU A 283 -20.99 -3.55 -4.24
CA LEU A 283 -21.01 -4.75 -3.41
C LEU A 283 -21.99 -4.61 -2.23
N GLU A 284 -22.01 -3.49 -1.52
CA GLU A 284 -22.94 -3.26 -0.39
C GLU A 284 -24.40 -3.07 -0.83
N SER A 285 -24.62 -2.27 -1.87
CA SER A 285 -25.95 -1.77 -2.23
C SER A 285 -26.66 -2.65 -3.24
N SER A 286 -25.93 -3.10 -4.26
CA SER A 286 -26.47 -3.93 -5.34
C SER A 286 -26.34 -5.42 -5.04
N CYS A 287 -25.16 -5.87 -4.59
CA CYS A 287 -24.91 -7.30 -4.35
C CYS A 287 -25.24 -7.76 -2.92
N GLY A 288 -25.57 -6.86 -1.99
CA GLY A 288 -26.00 -7.22 -0.64
C GLY A 288 -24.88 -7.71 0.30
N PHE A 289 -23.60 -7.42 0.02
CA PHE A 289 -22.48 -7.69 0.94
C PHE A 289 -22.39 -6.64 2.03
N ARG A 290 -23.41 -6.59 2.88
CA ARG A 290 -23.48 -5.69 4.04
C ARG A 290 -24.03 -6.44 5.25
N ARG A 291 -23.59 -6.02 6.44
CA ARG A 291 -24.13 -6.55 7.69
C ARG A 291 -25.59 -6.15 7.84
N THR A 292 -26.43 -7.09 8.23
CA THR A 292 -27.81 -6.86 8.65
C THR A 292 -28.04 -7.47 10.04
N PRO A 293 -29.13 -7.12 10.74
CA PRO A 293 -29.47 -7.76 12.00
C PRO A 293 -29.61 -9.29 11.87
N GLN A 294 -30.03 -9.78 10.70
CA GLN A 294 -30.25 -11.20 10.40
C GLN A 294 -29.00 -11.92 9.86
N ASN A 295 -28.03 -11.20 9.27
CA ASN A 295 -26.81 -11.80 8.73
C ASN A 295 -25.59 -10.87 8.95
N LYS A 296 -24.68 -11.30 9.83
CA LYS A 296 -23.42 -10.60 10.11
C LYS A 296 -22.21 -11.14 9.33
N ALA A 297 -22.37 -12.27 8.64
CA ALA A 297 -21.29 -12.98 7.96
C ALA A 297 -20.91 -12.34 6.62
N LEU A 298 -21.84 -11.66 5.95
CA LEU A 298 -21.56 -10.95 4.71
C LEU A 298 -21.21 -9.49 5.00
N VAL A 299 -20.04 -9.05 4.55
CA VAL A 299 -19.57 -7.68 4.76
C VAL A 299 -18.62 -7.27 3.64
N THR A 300 -18.73 -6.02 3.19
CA THR A 300 -17.71 -5.35 2.39
C THR A 300 -16.82 -4.53 3.31
N ARG A 301 -15.51 -4.76 3.23
CA ARG A 301 -14.47 -4.08 4.00
C ARG A 301 -13.71 -3.15 3.10
N TYR A 302 -13.96 -1.87 3.26
CA TYR A 302 -13.22 -0.83 2.59
C TYR A 302 -13.26 0.44 3.43
N VAL A 303 -12.08 1.00 3.73
CA VAL A 303 -11.97 2.17 4.61
C VAL A 303 -12.62 3.44 4.04
N GLY A 304 -12.90 3.47 2.73
CA GLY A 304 -13.65 4.53 2.08
C GLY A 304 -15.17 4.48 2.27
N LEU A 305 -15.73 3.36 2.73
CA LEU A 305 -17.17 3.24 2.99
C LEU A 305 -17.55 3.86 4.33
N ARG A 306 -18.64 4.65 4.36
CA ARG A 306 -19.19 5.20 5.61
C ARG A 306 -19.64 4.15 6.62
N SER A 307 -19.97 2.94 6.14
CA SER A 307 -20.32 1.77 6.96
C SER A 307 -19.09 1.15 7.65
N HIS A 308 -17.87 1.46 7.20
CA HIS A 308 -16.66 0.96 7.82
C HIS A 308 -16.52 1.53 9.24
N PRO A 309 -16.30 0.69 10.28
CA PRO A 309 -16.26 1.16 11.67
C PRO A 309 -15.23 2.26 11.93
N GLN A 310 -14.13 2.24 11.18
CA GLN A 310 -13.03 3.20 11.29
C GLN A 310 -13.01 4.23 10.16
N PHE A 311 -14.10 4.46 9.43
CA PHE A 311 -14.17 5.43 8.32
C PHE A 311 -13.72 6.84 8.73
N GLN A 312 -14.26 7.36 9.83
CA GLN A 312 -13.93 8.71 10.31
C GLN A 312 -12.47 8.80 10.77
N LEU A 313 -11.96 7.75 11.43
CA LEU A 313 -10.57 7.66 11.83
C LEU A 313 -9.65 7.64 10.61
N HIS A 314 -9.92 6.80 9.61
CA HIS A 314 -9.12 6.73 8.39
C HIS A 314 -9.07 8.09 7.67
N ARG A 315 -10.23 8.74 7.53
CA ARG A 315 -10.36 10.03 6.85
C ARG A 315 -9.66 11.17 7.58
N SER A 316 -9.47 11.09 8.91
CA SER A 316 -8.94 12.22 9.68
C SER A 316 -7.46 12.50 9.41
N PHE A 317 -6.69 11.51 8.92
CA PHE A 317 -5.26 11.64 8.70
C PHE A 317 -4.74 11.13 7.33
N ASN A 318 -5.63 10.68 6.45
CA ASN A 318 -5.27 10.24 5.08
C ASN A 318 -5.95 11.08 4.00
N ARG A 319 -5.28 11.26 2.86
CA ARG A 319 -5.78 12.03 1.70
C ARG A 319 -6.67 11.22 0.76
N GLY A 320 -6.74 9.90 0.96
CA GLY A 320 -7.53 9.00 0.13
C GLY A 320 -7.78 7.65 0.82
N PRO A 321 -8.73 6.85 0.31
CA PRO A 321 -9.07 5.53 0.88
C PRO A 321 -8.17 4.38 0.41
N GLY A 322 -7.29 4.58 -0.59
CA GLY A 322 -6.56 3.48 -1.24
C GLY A 322 -7.47 2.62 -2.14
N ALA A 323 -6.91 1.58 -2.76
CA ALA A 323 -7.62 0.80 -3.80
C ALA A 323 -7.71 -0.71 -3.54
N VAL A 324 -7.42 -1.13 -2.31
CA VAL A 324 -7.62 -2.50 -1.87
C VAL A 324 -8.89 -2.56 -1.03
N LEU A 325 -9.76 -3.50 -1.36
CA LEU A 325 -10.96 -3.81 -0.58
C LEU A 325 -11.13 -5.32 -0.47
N SER A 326 -11.93 -5.76 0.46
CA SER A 326 -12.28 -7.16 0.62
C SER A 326 -13.75 -7.34 0.94
N PHE A 327 -14.27 -8.54 0.75
CA PHE A 327 -15.60 -8.90 1.20
C PHE A 327 -15.66 -10.36 1.63
N GLU A 328 -16.63 -10.67 2.49
CA GLU A 328 -16.88 -12.01 3.03
C GLU A 328 -18.19 -12.56 2.46
N THR A 329 -18.18 -13.84 2.07
CA THR A 329 -19.36 -14.54 1.54
C THR A 329 -20.09 -15.34 2.61
N GLY A 330 -19.54 -15.43 3.82
CA GLY A 330 -19.95 -16.36 4.86
C GLY A 330 -19.66 -17.83 4.53
N SER A 331 -19.00 -18.14 3.41
CA SER A 331 -18.78 -19.51 2.96
C SER A 331 -17.48 -19.68 2.17
N PHE A 332 -16.57 -20.46 2.75
CA PHE A 332 -15.30 -20.82 2.11
C PHE A 332 -15.50 -21.40 0.69
N GLU A 333 -16.49 -22.27 0.50
CA GLU A 333 -16.74 -22.91 -0.81
C GLU A 333 -17.30 -21.94 -1.85
N HIS A 334 -18.13 -20.96 -1.46
CA HIS A 334 -18.57 -19.92 -2.40
C HIS A 334 -17.42 -19.00 -2.78
N SER A 335 -16.61 -18.56 -1.83
CA SER A 335 -15.42 -17.74 -2.11
C SER A 335 -14.42 -18.47 -3.01
N LYS A 336 -14.17 -19.75 -2.75
CA LYS A 336 -13.32 -20.60 -3.60
C LYS A 336 -13.89 -20.69 -5.02
N ARG A 337 -15.17 -21.03 -5.17
CA ARG A 337 -15.82 -21.10 -6.50
C ARG A 337 -15.73 -19.78 -7.25
N LEU A 338 -16.00 -18.65 -6.59
CA LEU A 338 -15.89 -17.32 -7.16
C LEU A 338 -14.47 -17.03 -7.68
N VAL A 339 -13.47 -17.19 -6.83
CA VAL A 339 -12.07 -16.87 -7.17
C VAL A 339 -11.52 -17.80 -8.26
N THR A 340 -12.07 -19.02 -8.39
CA THR A 340 -11.68 -19.97 -9.47
C THR A 340 -12.63 -19.98 -10.67
N SER A 341 -13.60 -19.06 -10.72
CA SER A 341 -14.60 -19.06 -11.78
C SER A 341 -13.95 -18.81 -13.14
N LYS A 342 -14.33 -19.63 -14.13
CA LYS A 342 -13.89 -19.47 -15.53
C LYS A 342 -14.53 -18.26 -16.21
N ARG A 343 -15.49 -17.60 -15.54
CA ARG A 343 -16.14 -16.38 -16.02
C ARG A 343 -15.30 -15.12 -15.77
N LEU A 344 -14.32 -15.17 -14.87
CA LEU A 344 -13.38 -14.07 -14.67
C LEU A 344 -12.44 -13.98 -15.88
N ARG A 345 -12.57 -12.90 -16.65
CA ARG A 345 -11.75 -12.60 -17.82
C ARG A 345 -10.84 -11.39 -17.61
N ILE A 346 -11.22 -10.49 -16.71
CA ILE A 346 -10.47 -9.27 -16.41
C ILE A 346 -9.77 -9.40 -15.06
N TRP A 347 -10.49 -9.89 -14.04
CA TRP A 347 -9.91 -10.09 -12.72
C TRP A 347 -8.89 -11.23 -12.73
N ALA A 348 -7.61 -10.87 -12.65
CA ALA A 348 -6.54 -11.86 -12.60
C ALA A 348 -6.47 -12.51 -11.21
N VAL A 349 -6.51 -13.85 -11.17
CA VAL A 349 -6.39 -14.61 -9.92
C VAL A 349 -4.93 -14.70 -9.51
N THR A 350 -4.46 -13.77 -8.69
CA THR A 350 -3.05 -13.71 -8.28
C THR A 350 -2.84 -13.00 -6.94
N VAL A 351 -1.67 -13.21 -6.35
CA VAL A 351 -1.20 -12.44 -5.19
C VAL A 351 -0.69 -11.07 -5.64
N SER A 352 -0.32 -10.21 -4.68
CA SER A 352 0.07 -8.80 -4.89
C SER A 352 -1.12 -7.83 -5.02
N PHE A 353 -0.83 -6.55 -5.28
CA PHE A 353 -1.78 -5.44 -5.48
C PHE A 353 -1.04 -4.21 -6.01
N GLY A 354 -1.80 -3.16 -6.37
CA GLY A 354 -1.26 -1.85 -6.71
C GLY A 354 -0.81 -1.68 -8.16
N CYS A 355 -0.94 -2.72 -8.99
CA CYS A 355 -0.72 -2.63 -10.42
C CYS A 355 -1.91 -2.05 -11.18
N VAL A 356 -1.67 -1.66 -12.44
CA VAL A 356 -2.71 -1.21 -13.36
C VAL A 356 -3.79 -2.25 -13.65
N ASN A 357 -3.51 -3.55 -13.49
CA ASN A 357 -4.47 -4.63 -13.66
C ASN A 357 -5.24 -4.93 -12.37
N SER A 358 -6.52 -5.27 -12.51
CA SER A 358 -7.40 -5.69 -11.43
C SER A 358 -7.14 -7.14 -11.01
N LEU A 359 -7.01 -7.37 -9.70
CA LEU A 359 -6.68 -8.68 -9.13
C LEU A 359 -7.73 -9.15 -8.14
N ILE A 360 -8.01 -10.44 -8.17
CA ILE A 360 -8.87 -11.13 -7.19
C ILE A 360 -8.07 -12.23 -6.52
N SER A 361 -8.26 -12.40 -5.21
CA SER A 361 -7.53 -13.41 -4.43
C SER A 361 -8.31 -13.90 -3.23
N MET A 362 -7.96 -15.09 -2.76
CA MET A 362 -8.45 -15.66 -1.51
C MET A 362 -7.27 -15.73 -0.51
N PRO A 363 -7.07 -14.71 0.34
CA PRO A 363 -5.90 -14.58 1.21
C PRO A 363 -5.55 -15.84 2.01
N CYS A 364 -6.52 -16.53 2.60
CA CYS A 364 -6.32 -17.75 3.40
C CYS A 364 -5.64 -18.91 2.64
N LYS A 365 -5.81 -18.97 1.31
CA LYS A 365 -5.21 -20.00 0.44
C LYS A 365 -4.04 -19.48 -0.39
N MET A 366 -3.80 -18.17 -0.36
CA MET A 366 -2.79 -17.51 -1.20
C MET A 366 -1.81 -16.73 -0.33
N SER A 367 -1.96 -15.40 -0.22
CA SER A 367 -0.98 -14.51 0.43
C SER A 367 -0.74 -14.78 1.92
N HIS A 368 -1.73 -15.35 2.62
CA HIS A 368 -1.68 -15.66 4.06
C HIS A 368 -1.68 -17.17 4.34
N ALA A 369 -1.49 -18.01 3.31
CA ALA A 369 -1.43 -19.46 3.46
C ALA A 369 -0.27 -19.93 4.35
N ALA A 370 0.79 -19.12 4.46
CA ALA A 370 1.94 -19.41 5.32
C ALA A 370 1.66 -19.18 6.83
N ILE A 371 0.55 -18.53 7.19
CA ILE A 371 0.16 -18.36 8.59
C ILE A 371 -0.56 -19.63 9.05
N ASP A 372 -0.05 -20.22 10.13
CA ASP A 372 -0.60 -21.45 10.70
C ASP A 372 -2.13 -21.35 10.92
N PRO A 373 -2.93 -22.36 10.52
CA PRO A 373 -4.38 -22.33 10.68
C PRO A 373 -4.85 -22.10 12.12
N LYS A 374 -4.14 -22.59 13.14
CA LYS A 374 -4.50 -22.35 14.55
C LYS A 374 -4.30 -20.89 14.91
N LEU A 375 -3.21 -20.28 14.43
CA LEU A 375 -2.95 -18.85 14.63
C LEU A 375 -3.97 -17.98 13.88
N ARG A 376 -4.34 -18.34 12.66
CA ARG A 376 -5.42 -17.65 11.91
C ARG A 376 -6.75 -17.73 12.65
N LYS A 377 -7.10 -18.91 13.19
CA LYS A 377 -8.29 -19.08 14.03
C LYS A 377 -8.23 -18.26 15.31
N GLN A 378 -7.08 -18.22 15.98
CA GLN A 378 -6.87 -17.42 17.19
C GLN A 378 -7.03 -15.92 16.93
N ARG A 379 -6.64 -15.47 15.74
CA ARG A 379 -6.76 -14.07 15.29
C ARG A 379 -8.12 -13.76 14.63
N GLU A 380 -9.07 -14.69 14.69
CA GLU A 380 -10.40 -14.56 14.07
C GLU A 380 -10.32 -14.19 12.57
N PHE A 381 -9.32 -14.71 11.87
CA PHE A 381 -9.11 -14.43 10.44
C PHE A 381 -10.26 -15.03 9.61
N PRO A 382 -10.97 -14.24 8.79
CA PRO A 382 -12.06 -14.73 7.97
C PRO A 382 -11.54 -15.65 6.86
N GLU A 383 -11.85 -16.94 6.94
CA GLU A 383 -11.41 -17.97 5.99
C GLU A 383 -12.08 -17.85 4.62
N ASP A 384 -13.19 -17.15 4.52
CA ASP A 384 -13.97 -16.93 3.30
C ASP A 384 -13.71 -15.56 2.66
N ILE A 385 -12.76 -14.78 3.19
CA ILE A 385 -12.49 -13.44 2.67
C ILE A 385 -11.99 -13.50 1.22
N VAL A 386 -12.59 -12.68 0.37
CA VAL A 386 -12.16 -12.42 -1.00
C VAL A 386 -11.60 -11.00 -1.04
N ARG A 387 -10.37 -10.86 -1.53
CA ARG A 387 -9.71 -9.57 -1.65
C ARG A 387 -9.68 -9.14 -3.11
N LEU A 388 -10.13 -7.91 -3.36
CA LEU A 388 -10.07 -7.24 -4.64
C LEU A 388 -9.03 -6.12 -4.59
N CYS A 389 -8.20 -6.07 -5.61
CA CYS A 389 -7.22 -5.00 -5.81
C CYS A 389 -7.58 -4.32 -7.13
N CYS A 390 -8.13 -3.12 -7.06
CA CYS A 390 -8.69 -2.45 -8.23
C CYS A 390 -7.56 -1.88 -9.09
N GLY A 391 -7.59 -2.20 -10.38
CA GLY A 391 -6.77 -1.62 -11.42
C GLY A 391 -7.40 -0.35 -12.02
N ILE A 392 -6.98 -0.01 -13.22
CA ILE A 392 -7.41 1.20 -13.95
C ILE A 392 -8.36 0.88 -15.12
N GLU A 393 -8.86 -0.35 -15.20
CA GLU A 393 -9.82 -0.75 -16.23
C GLU A 393 -11.14 0.03 -16.11
N ASN A 394 -11.98 -0.09 -17.15
CA ASN A 394 -13.32 0.44 -17.11
C ASN A 394 -14.13 -0.23 -15.99
N ILE A 395 -14.70 0.58 -15.12
CA ILE A 395 -15.43 0.12 -13.94
C ILE A 395 -16.65 -0.74 -14.27
N ALA A 396 -17.33 -0.45 -15.39
CA ALA A 396 -18.48 -1.24 -15.84
C ALA A 396 -18.06 -2.67 -16.19
N ASP A 397 -16.92 -2.81 -16.87
CA ASP A 397 -16.39 -4.11 -17.28
C ASP A 397 -15.96 -4.92 -16.05
N LEU A 398 -15.32 -4.28 -15.07
CA LEU A 398 -14.95 -4.92 -13.80
C LEU A 398 -16.18 -5.44 -13.02
N GLN A 399 -17.25 -4.66 -12.98
CA GLN A 399 -18.51 -5.06 -12.34
C GLN A 399 -19.19 -6.21 -13.11
N HIS A 400 -19.27 -6.13 -14.44
CA HIS A 400 -19.85 -7.19 -15.27
C HIS A 400 -19.09 -8.52 -15.12
N ASP A 401 -17.76 -8.48 -15.19
CA ASP A 401 -16.90 -9.65 -15.06
C ASP A 401 -17.07 -10.32 -13.69
N LEU A 402 -17.07 -9.51 -12.62
CA LEU A 402 -17.25 -9.99 -11.26
C LEU A 402 -18.68 -10.51 -11.02
N LEU A 403 -19.71 -9.84 -11.56
CA LEU A 403 -21.10 -10.29 -11.48
C LEU A 403 -21.29 -11.65 -12.16
N ALA A 404 -20.74 -11.83 -13.36
CA ALA A 404 -20.80 -13.10 -14.07
C ALA A 404 -20.17 -14.23 -13.25
N ALA A 405 -19.04 -13.96 -12.58
CA ALA A 405 -18.39 -14.91 -11.71
C ALA A 405 -19.17 -15.19 -10.42
N MET A 406 -19.85 -14.20 -9.84
CA MET A 406 -20.73 -14.41 -8.68
C MET A 406 -21.97 -15.26 -9.02
N ILE A 407 -22.53 -15.10 -10.22
CA ILE A 407 -23.62 -15.95 -10.72
C ILE A 407 -23.14 -17.40 -10.90
N ASP A 408 -21.98 -17.58 -11.54
CA ASP A 408 -21.35 -18.90 -11.73
C ASP A 408 -21.02 -19.60 -10.39
N ALA A 409 -20.62 -18.82 -9.38
CA ALA A 409 -20.34 -19.30 -8.02
C ALA A 409 -21.60 -19.53 -7.16
N ASP A 410 -22.79 -19.36 -7.73
CA ASP A 410 -24.08 -19.51 -7.05
C ASP A 410 -24.27 -18.57 -5.85
N ILE A 411 -23.73 -17.36 -5.92
CA ILE A 411 -23.79 -16.34 -4.86
C ILE A 411 -24.96 -15.39 -5.10
N VAL A 412 -25.13 -14.93 -6.34
CA VAL A 412 -26.18 -13.99 -6.74
C VAL A 412 -26.89 -14.47 -8.00
N GLU A 413 -28.08 -13.93 -8.26
CA GLU A 413 -28.77 -14.07 -9.54
C GLU A 413 -29.36 -12.73 -9.98
N CYS A 414 -29.47 -12.53 -11.29
CA CYS A 414 -30.14 -11.38 -11.86
C CYS A 414 -31.65 -11.67 -12.04
N GLN A 415 -32.49 -10.81 -11.49
CA GLN A 415 -33.95 -10.86 -11.60
C GLN A 415 -34.49 -9.65 -12.38
N ASP A 416 -35.79 -9.64 -12.68
CA ASP A 416 -36.50 -8.51 -13.30
C ASP A 416 -35.86 -8.05 -14.62
N ASN A 417 -35.55 -9.00 -15.52
CA ASN A 417 -34.83 -8.76 -16.77
C ASN A 417 -33.47 -8.06 -16.56
N GLY A 418 -32.77 -8.42 -15.47
CA GLY A 418 -31.45 -7.88 -15.14
C GLY A 418 -31.47 -6.56 -14.38
N LYS A 419 -32.65 -6.04 -13.99
CA LYS A 419 -32.76 -4.78 -13.23
C LYS A 419 -32.45 -4.92 -11.75
N THR A 420 -32.52 -6.14 -11.21
CA THR A 420 -32.32 -6.43 -9.79
C THR A 420 -31.27 -7.53 -9.63
N ILE A 421 -30.42 -7.41 -8.62
CA ILE A 421 -29.53 -8.48 -8.17
C ILE A 421 -30.10 -9.04 -6.87
N PHE A 422 -30.36 -10.34 -6.85
CA PHE A 422 -30.77 -11.09 -5.66
C PHE A 422 -29.58 -11.87 -5.12
N ASN A 423 -29.22 -11.64 -3.86
CA ASN A 423 -28.15 -12.37 -3.20
C ASN A 423 -28.74 -13.63 -2.53
N LYS A 424 -28.34 -14.80 -3.03
CA LYS A 424 -28.85 -16.10 -2.57
C LYS A 424 -28.41 -16.46 -1.15
N LEU A 425 -27.31 -15.87 -0.67
CA LEU A 425 -26.72 -16.17 0.63
C LEU A 425 -27.43 -15.46 1.79
N ASN A 426 -28.18 -14.39 1.51
CA ASN A 426 -28.88 -13.62 2.55
C ASN A 426 -30.30 -13.16 2.17
N GLY A 427 -30.76 -13.45 0.95
CA GLY A 427 -32.10 -13.10 0.47
C GLY A 427 -32.29 -11.60 0.17
N LEU A 428 -31.24 -10.79 0.17
CA LEU A 428 -31.37 -9.36 -0.13
C LEU A 428 -31.53 -9.11 -1.63
N ARG A 429 -32.30 -8.08 -1.97
CA ARG A 429 -32.48 -7.58 -3.34
C ARG A 429 -31.94 -6.15 -3.42
N GLY A 430 -31.09 -5.89 -4.40
CA GLY A 430 -30.56 -4.56 -4.70
C GLY A 430 -30.78 -4.20 -6.17
N PRO A 431 -30.92 -2.91 -6.51
CA PRO A 431 -30.97 -2.51 -7.91
C PRO A 431 -29.65 -2.88 -8.59
N ASN A 432 -29.71 -3.43 -9.80
CA ASN A 432 -28.52 -3.66 -10.61
C ASN A 432 -27.98 -2.31 -11.10
N THR A 433 -26.92 -1.82 -10.45
CA THR A 433 -26.27 -0.55 -10.81
C THR A 433 -24.98 -0.77 -11.61
N THR A 434 -24.79 -1.96 -12.17
CA THR A 434 -23.64 -2.25 -13.02
C THR A 434 -23.59 -1.27 -14.19
N GLY A 435 -22.41 -0.71 -14.45
CA GLY A 435 -22.20 0.37 -15.42
C GLY A 435 -22.42 1.78 -14.88
N LYS A 436 -23.03 1.94 -13.69
CA LYS A 436 -23.06 3.25 -13.01
C LYS A 436 -21.71 3.51 -12.33
N GLY A 437 -21.28 4.77 -12.36
CA GLY A 437 -19.99 5.20 -11.81
C GLY A 437 -18.86 5.28 -12.85
N ALA A 438 -19.15 5.07 -14.14
CA ALA A 438 -18.23 5.42 -15.21
C ALA A 438 -17.88 6.90 -15.15
N LEU A 439 -16.60 7.22 -15.37
CA LEU A 439 -16.19 8.61 -15.50
C LEU A 439 -16.77 9.19 -16.80
N PRO A 440 -17.25 10.45 -16.77
CA PRO A 440 -17.65 11.12 -18.00
C PRO A 440 -16.46 11.21 -18.97
N ASN A 441 -16.74 11.24 -20.27
CA ASN A 441 -15.69 11.58 -21.22
C ASN A 441 -15.30 13.06 -21.06
N ILE A 442 -14.13 13.47 -21.57
CA ILE A 442 -13.62 14.83 -21.37
C ILE A 442 -14.55 15.92 -21.93
N TYR A 443 -15.28 15.64 -23.02
CA TYR A 443 -16.28 16.58 -23.53
C TYR A 443 -17.49 16.67 -22.61
N ASP A 444 -17.96 15.57 -22.01
CA ASP A 444 -19.07 15.61 -21.06
C ASP A 444 -18.69 16.34 -19.76
N GLU A 445 -17.45 16.18 -19.30
CA GLU A 445 -16.93 16.90 -18.13
C GLU A 445 -16.91 18.42 -18.35
N PHE A 446 -16.49 18.86 -19.54
CA PHE A 446 -16.34 20.29 -19.88
C PHE A 446 -17.54 20.92 -20.60
N PHE A 447 -18.43 20.15 -21.23
CA PHE A 447 -19.53 20.66 -22.05
C PHE A 447 -20.86 19.94 -21.78
N GLY A 448 -20.90 19.03 -20.80
CA GLY A 448 -22.14 18.46 -20.30
C GLY A 448 -23.09 19.53 -19.74
N ALA A 449 -24.28 19.09 -19.32
CA ALA A 449 -25.44 19.94 -18.99
C ALA A 449 -25.22 21.06 -17.93
N HIS A 450 -24.02 21.20 -17.37
CA HIS A 450 -23.63 22.29 -16.48
C HIS A 450 -23.12 23.56 -17.17
N LEU A 451 -22.79 23.56 -18.47
CA LEU A 451 -22.37 24.76 -19.21
C LEU A 451 -23.37 25.25 -20.27
N ALA A 452 -24.39 24.44 -20.60
CA ALA A 452 -25.47 24.84 -21.49
C ALA A 452 -26.37 25.96 -20.92
N SER A 453 -26.27 26.28 -19.63
CA SER A 453 -27.00 27.39 -19.00
C SER A 453 -26.36 28.76 -19.24
N THR A 454 -25.13 28.82 -19.76
CA THR A 454 -24.39 30.08 -19.98
C THR A 454 -24.35 30.58 -21.43
N GLU A 455 -24.84 29.82 -22.41
CA GLU A 455 -24.83 30.23 -23.84
C GLU A 455 -26.16 30.82 -24.35
N SER A 456 -27.13 31.13 -23.47
CA SER A 456 -28.39 31.79 -23.87
C SER A 456 -28.37 33.32 -23.84
N GLN A 457 -27.21 33.96 -23.59
CA GLN A 457 -27.09 35.41 -23.69
C GLN A 457 -25.89 35.83 -24.56
N VAL A 458 -26.20 36.66 -25.56
CA VAL A 458 -25.29 37.38 -26.47
C VAL A 458 -24.78 36.49 -27.62
N VAL A 459 -25.25 36.60 -28.87
CA VAL A 459 -25.12 37.77 -29.75
C VAL A 459 -26.38 37.94 -30.62
N ARG A 460 -27.09 39.07 -30.46
CA ARG A 460 -27.92 39.63 -31.54
C ARG A 460 -26.97 40.31 -32.52
N ALA A 461 -26.91 39.82 -33.76
CA ALA A 461 -26.31 40.57 -34.86
C ALA A 461 -27.13 41.86 -35.11
N PRO A 462 -26.49 43.02 -35.36
CA PRO A 462 -27.23 44.17 -35.86
C PRO A 462 -27.64 43.91 -37.32
N LYS A 463 -28.91 44.22 -37.63
CA LYS A 463 -29.42 44.26 -38.99
C LYS A 463 -28.95 45.55 -39.67
N LEU A 464 -28.52 45.38 -40.93
CA LEU A 464 -28.16 46.36 -41.98
C LEU A 464 -26.85 47.11 -41.79
#